data_AF-A0A5N6JQK9-F1
#
_entry.id   AF-A0A5N6JQK9-F1
#
_cell.length_a   1.000
_cell.length_b   1.000
_cell.length_c   1.000
_cell.angle_alpha   90.00
_cell.angle_beta   90.00
_cell.angle_gamma   90.00
#
_symmetry.space_group_name_H-M   'P 1'
#
loop_
_entity.id
_entity.type
_entity.pdbx_description
1 polymer ?
#
loop_
_entity_poly.entity_id
_entity_poly.type
_entity_poly.pdbx_seq_one_letter_code
_entity_poly.pdbx_strand_id
1 'polypeptide(L)'
;MEKCKEENIAPQHKSAWFGFIKSVATFKGDLSTLTAPPFLLSPQSIVEFPTYWAEHPSLFVAPTNSESSEERALLVLKWFIRECFMGSWEDDGEGTGRTELVSEQVSHHPPATAYNIWNDKHGVQLQGIIAPQSYFSSTVHIERHGYSLLTLSQHNETYIITMPPIHIIGLMSGSLSPELSGTSYIRSSSGFTTKISYTSKGWISGTPNTFAAIIYRDGCESTPIYKAEGQWSGEFNVKNMRSGKDILQFNANLLKRKPLTVRPIEHQKEYESRRAWRYVTQAIHENDIFKIGKEKGRIENEQREMRKKERVDGRVWERRFFVNRERDEVAERLARGLEGLNLESGGGLWKWDGERYRGMLEKEKENENEKERMKTGGSGMDETKSPLMTRWDSGVIVGGA
;
A
#
# COMPACT_ATOMS: atom_id res chain seq x y z
N MET A 1 5.27 18.00 11.53
CA MET A 1 5.85 16.64 11.53
C MET A 1 6.05 16.24 12.98
N GLU A 2 5.47 15.12 13.42
CA GLU A 2 6.29 14.29 14.30
C GLU A 2 7.49 13.89 13.43
N LYS A 3 8.71 14.30 13.84
CA LYS A 3 9.93 13.67 13.34
C LYS A 3 9.70 12.16 13.37
N CYS A 4 10.22 11.37 12.43
CA CYS A 4 10.48 9.97 12.74
C CYS A 4 11.26 9.99 14.05
N LYS A 5 10.60 9.65 15.16
CA LYS A 5 11.24 9.64 16.46
C LYS A 5 12.30 8.56 16.33
N GLU A 6 13.54 8.92 16.59
CA GLU A 6 14.60 7.93 16.77
C GLU A 6 14.12 6.98 17.88
N GLU A 7 13.69 5.79 17.50
CA GLU A 7 13.27 4.78 18.47
C GLU A 7 14.52 4.25 19.17
N ASN A 8 14.70 4.70 20.40
CA ASN A 8 15.81 4.27 21.25
C ASN A 8 15.41 2.98 21.98
N ILE A 9 16.22 1.94 21.81
CA ILE A 9 16.10 0.71 22.61
C ILE A 9 16.28 1.08 24.09
N ALA A 10 15.33 0.62 24.93
CA ALA A 10 15.37 0.91 26.36
C ALA A 10 16.71 0.45 26.96
N PRO A 11 17.35 1.26 27.83
CA PRO A 11 18.72 1.01 28.30
C PRO A 11 18.97 -0.40 28.83
N GLN A 12 18.00 -0.99 29.52
CA GLN A 12 18.07 -2.32 30.11
C GLN A 12 18.11 -3.47 29.09
N HIS A 13 17.65 -3.24 27.85
CA HIS A 13 17.62 -4.26 26.79
C HIS A 13 18.79 -4.14 25.80
N LYS A 14 19.60 -3.07 25.89
CA LYS A 14 20.69 -2.81 24.93
C LYS A 14 21.72 -3.94 24.86
N SER A 15 22.15 -4.50 26.00
CA SER A 15 23.15 -5.58 26.04
C SER A 15 22.63 -6.87 25.35
N ALA A 16 21.41 -7.28 25.68
CA ALA A 16 20.77 -8.46 25.07
C ALA A 16 20.50 -8.25 23.56
N TRP A 17 20.12 -7.03 23.18
CA TRP A 17 19.93 -6.66 21.78
C TRP A 17 21.23 -6.70 20.98
N PHE A 18 22.31 -6.08 21.46
CA PHE A 18 23.60 -6.11 20.78
C PHE A 18 24.18 -7.53 20.69
N GLY A 19 23.95 -8.36 21.71
CA GLY A 19 24.26 -9.79 21.67
C GLY A 19 23.49 -10.54 20.57
N PHE A 20 22.19 -10.28 20.44
CA PHE A 20 21.33 -10.87 19.41
C PHE A 20 21.68 -10.39 17.99
N ILE A 21 21.93 -9.09 17.78
CA ILE A 21 22.36 -8.57 16.47
C ILE A 21 23.67 -9.21 16.03
N LYS A 22 24.60 -9.43 16.96
CA LYS A 22 25.87 -10.10 16.68
C LYS A 22 25.68 -11.58 16.28
N SER A 23 24.68 -12.27 16.82
CA SER A 23 24.37 -13.66 16.44
C SER A 23 23.62 -13.75 15.10
N VAL A 24 22.71 -12.82 14.83
CA VAL A 24 22.00 -12.74 13.53
C VAL A 24 22.97 -12.38 12.40
N ALA A 25 23.92 -11.47 12.63
CA ALA A 25 24.89 -11.03 11.63
C ALA A 25 25.81 -12.15 11.12
N THR A 26 25.92 -13.28 11.82
CA THR A 26 26.76 -14.43 11.45
C THR A 26 25.95 -15.69 11.11
N PHE A 27 24.62 -15.66 11.20
CA PHE A 27 23.76 -16.83 11.06
C PHE A 27 23.40 -17.14 9.60
N LYS A 28 23.37 -18.43 9.24
CA LYS A 28 23.03 -18.94 7.89
C LYS A 28 22.12 -20.18 7.94
N GLY A 29 21.07 -20.20 8.77
CA GLY A 29 20.18 -21.37 8.97
C GLY A 29 18.70 -21.04 9.26
N ASP A 30 17.95 -22.00 9.81
CA ASP A 30 16.53 -21.83 10.21
C ASP A 30 16.39 -21.05 11.53
N LEU A 31 15.56 -20.01 11.52
CA LEU A 31 15.30 -19.12 12.64
C LEU A 31 14.75 -19.85 13.89
N SER A 32 14.07 -21.00 13.76
CA SER A 32 13.55 -21.76 14.92
C SER A 32 14.64 -22.36 15.80
N THR A 33 15.88 -22.38 15.31
CA THR A 33 17.07 -22.87 16.02
C THR A 33 17.83 -21.76 16.76
N LEU A 34 17.46 -20.49 16.54
CA LEU A 34 18.02 -19.37 17.27
C LEU A 34 17.27 -19.15 18.59
N THR A 35 18.02 -19.11 19.69
CA THR A 35 17.47 -18.70 20.98
C THR A 35 17.33 -17.18 20.99
N ALA A 36 16.09 -16.71 20.77
CA ALA A 36 15.75 -15.31 20.93
C ALA A 36 15.74 -14.93 22.42
N PRO A 37 16.17 -13.71 22.79
CA PRO A 37 15.99 -13.19 24.15
C PRO A 37 14.56 -13.40 24.68
N PRO A 38 14.35 -13.69 25.98
CA PRO A 38 13.04 -14.03 26.54
C PRO A 38 11.92 -12.99 26.32
N PHE A 39 12.27 -11.70 26.15
CA PHE A 39 11.32 -10.65 25.78
C PHE A 39 10.77 -10.80 24.33
N LEU A 40 11.21 -11.82 23.59
CA LEU A 40 10.76 -12.19 22.25
C LEU A 40 10.02 -13.54 22.20
N LEU A 41 9.84 -14.25 23.33
CA LEU A 41 9.18 -15.58 23.38
C LEU A 41 7.70 -15.47 23.80
N SER A 42 6.83 -16.33 23.24
CA SER A 42 5.39 -16.40 23.56
C SER A 42 5.09 -17.37 24.72
N PRO A 43 4.18 -17.06 25.66
CA PRO A 43 3.90 -17.89 26.84
C PRO A 43 2.86 -19.02 26.65
N GLN A 44 2.31 -19.24 25.44
CA GLN A 44 1.18 -20.18 25.22
C GLN A 44 1.58 -21.44 24.44
N SER A 45 1.01 -22.59 24.84
CA SER A 45 1.22 -23.88 24.19
C SER A 45 0.43 -24.00 22.89
N ILE A 46 1.05 -24.62 21.86
CA ILE A 46 0.47 -24.78 20.51
C ILE A 46 -0.87 -25.55 20.53
N VAL A 47 -1.11 -26.40 21.52
CA VAL A 47 -2.34 -27.21 21.61
C VAL A 47 -3.57 -26.43 22.07
N GLU A 48 -3.39 -25.23 22.62
CA GLU A 48 -4.50 -24.35 23.01
C GLU A 48 -5.07 -23.57 21.82
N PHE A 49 -4.42 -23.65 20.65
CA PHE A 49 -4.73 -22.83 19.49
C PHE A 49 -6.03 -23.20 18.74
N PRO A 50 -6.56 -24.43 18.80
CA PRO A 50 -7.84 -24.76 18.17
C PRO A 50 -9.08 -24.08 18.78
N THR A 51 -9.01 -23.58 20.03
CA THR A 51 -10.16 -22.88 20.65
C THR A 51 -10.51 -21.60 19.91
N TYR A 52 -9.52 -20.99 19.23
CA TYR A 52 -9.65 -19.78 18.43
C TYR A 52 -10.54 -19.91 17.19
N TRP A 53 -10.88 -21.14 16.78
CA TRP A 53 -11.72 -21.40 15.60
C TRP A 53 -13.19 -21.02 15.79
N ALA A 54 -13.66 -20.89 17.03
CA ALA A 54 -15.08 -20.64 17.34
C ALA A 54 -15.31 -19.50 18.37
N GLU A 55 -14.33 -18.61 18.57
CA GLU A 55 -14.43 -17.48 19.52
C GLU A 55 -15.44 -16.39 19.10
N HIS A 56 -15.95 -16.49 17.87
CA HIS A 56 -17.12 -15.74 17.41
C HIS A 56 -18.23 -16.72 17.00
N PRO A 57 -18.96 -17.30 17.98
CA PRO A 57 -19.94 -18.34 17.72
C PRO A 57 -20.99 -17.94 16.68
N SER A 58 -21.39 -16.66 16.63
CA SER A 58 -22.35 -16.13 15.67
C SER A 58 -21.87 -16.18 14.21
N LEU A 59 -20.58 -16.01 13.96
CA LEU A 59 -19.98 -16.12 12.61
C LEU A 59 -19.66 -17.56 12.25
N PHE A 60 -19.25 -18.35 13.24
CA PHE A 60 -19.01 -19.79 13.09
C PHE A 60 -20.29 -20.54 12.69
N VAL A 61 -21.45 -20.13 13.22
CA VAL A 61 -22.75 -20.71 12.86
C VAL A 61 -23.45 -20.00 11.70
N ALA A 62 -22.99 -18.82 11.26
CA ALA A 62 -23.64 -18.07 10.17
C ALA A 62 -23.87 -18.89 8.88
N PRO A 63 -22.96 -19.80 8.45
CA PRO A 63 -23.21 -20.66 7.29
C PRO A 63 -24.40 -21.62 7.46
N THR A 64 -24.84 -21.93 8.68
CA THR A 64 -26.00 -22.82 8.88
C THR A 64 -27.33 -22.13 8.54
N ASN A 65 -27.33 -20.81 8.39
CA ASN A 65 -28.53 -20.02 8.16
C ASN A 65 -28.80 -19.75 6.66
N SER A 66 -27.98 -20.30 5.75
CA SER A 66 -28.16 -20.16 4.31
C SER A 66 -28.47 -21.51 3.65
N GLU A 67 -29.52 -21.53 2.83
CA GLU A 67 -29.95 -22.71 2.06
C GLU A 67 -29.08 -22.96 0.81
N SER A 68 -28.38 -21.93 0.30
CA SER A 68 -27.53 -22.03 -0.88
C SER A 68 -26.12 -22.52 -0.52
N SER A 69 -25.65 -23.59 -1.15
CA SER A 69 -24.28 -24.08 -0.97
C SER A 69 -23.21 -23.07 -1.35
N GLU A 70 -23.51 -22.19 -2.30
CA GLU A 70 -22.61 -21.12 -2.76
C GLU A 70 -22.50 -20.01 -1.71
N GLU A 71 -23.63 -19.59 -1.16
CA GLU A 71 -23.65 -18.57 -0.11
C GLU A 71 -23.08 -19.12 1.20
N ARG A 72 -23.33 -20.39 1.55
CA ARG A 72 -22.63 -21.06 2.66
C ARG A 72 -21.12 -21.03 2.47
N ALA A 73 -20.65 -21.36 1.27
CA ALA A 73 -19.21 -21.28 0.95
C ALA A 73 -18.68 -19.84 1.06
N LEU A 74 -19.47 -18.85 0.66
CA LEU A 74 -19.15 -17.43 0.81
C LEU A 74 -19.16 -16.96 2.27
N LEU A 75 -20.06 -17.45 3.12
CA LEU A 75 -20.13 -17.14 4.55
C LEU A 75 -18.99 -17.77 5.32
N VAL A 76 -18.60 -19.01 4.96
CA VAL A 76 -17.37 -19.65 5.43
C VAL A 76 -16.13 -18.87 4.96
N LEU A 77 -16.12 -18.38 3.72
CA LEU A 77 -15.05 -17.54 3.19
C LEU A 77 -14.99 -16.15 3.86
N LYS A 78 -16.15 -15.58 4.20
CA LYS A 78 -16.32 -14.29 4.86
C LYS A 78 -15.86 -14.33 6.31
N TRP A 79 -16.10 -15.44 7.01
CA TRP A 79 -15.49 -15.74 8.30
C TRP A 79 -13.94 -15.78 8.23
N PHE A 80 -13.31 -15.85 7.03
CA PHE A 80 -11.94 -16.33 6.88
C PHE A 80 -10.87 -15.39 6.27
N ILE A 81 -11.14 -14.34 5.46
CA ILE A 81 -10.07 -13.62 4.69
C ILE A 81 -10.24 -12.08 4.67
N ARG A 82 -9.13 -11.30 4.54
CA ARG A 82 -8.83 -10.23 3.53
C ARG A 82 -8.11 -8.98 4.12
N GLU A 83 -7.15 -8.34 3.42
CA GLU A 83 -6.64 -6.98 3.75
C GLU A 83 -6.61 -6.03 2.52
N CYS A 84 -7.24 -4.86 2.60
CA CYS A 84 -7.26 -3.75 1.64
C CYS A 84 -7.19 -2.44 2.41
N PHE A 85 -6.86 -1.31 1.78
CA PHE A 85 -6.92 -0.01 2.43
C PHE A 85 -7.52 1.02 1.48
N MET A 86 -8.49 1.78 1.99
CA MET A 86 -9.26 2.73 1.20
C MET A 86 -9.35 4.05 1.93
N GLY A 87 -9.28 5.15 1.20
CA GLY A 87 -9.45 6.49 1.76
C GLY A 87 -9.56 7.56 0.68
N SER A 88 -9.81 8.79 1.11
CA SER A 88 -9.86 9.96 0.23
C SER A 88 -9.18 11.17 0.87
N TRP A 89 -8.61 12.04 0.05
CA TRP A 89 -8.38 13.43 0.41
C TRP A 89 -9.52 14.25 -0.16
N GLU A 90 -10.27 14.92 0.71
CA GLU A 90 -11.29 15.88 0.29
C GLU A 90 -10.63 17.13 -0.32
N ASP A 91 -11.42 17.94 -1.04
CA ASP A 91 -10.97 19.24 -1.58
C ASP A 91 -10.42 20.13 -0.45
N ASP A 92 -9.27 20.75 -0.67
CA ASP A 92 -8.58 21.62 0.29
C ASP A 92 -9.12 23.05 0.39
N GLY A 93 -10.21 23.36 -0.32
CA GLY A 93 -10.77 24.70 -0.42
C GLY A 93 -10.11 25.54 -1.52
N GLU A 94 -9.04 25.04 -2.15
CA GLU A 94 -8.33 25.70 -3.25
C GLU A 94 -8.68 25.09 -4.62
N GLY A 95 -9.69 24.21 -4.66
CA GLY A 95 -10.18 23.61 -5.89
C GLY A 95 -9.38 22.39 -6.35
N THR A 96 -8.62 21.75 -5.46
CA THR A 96 -7.92 20.48 -5.74
C THR A 96 -8.84 19.32 -6.11
N GLY A 97 -10.11 19.36 -5.72
CA GLY A 97 -11.06 18.27 -5.89
C GLY A 97 -10.77 17.08 -4.98
N ARG A 98 -11.72 16.14 -4.94
CA ARG A 98 -11.57 14.89 -4.20
C ARG A 98 -10.56 13.98 -4.90
N THR A 99 -9.63 13.44 -4.12
CA THR A 99 -8.63 12.45 -4.57
C THR A 99 -8.85 11.15 -3.81
N GLU A 100 -8.99 10.05 -4.50
CA GLU A 100 -9.30 8.74 -3.91
C GLU A 100 -8.07 7.83 -3.90
N LEU A 101 -8.03 6.89 -2.94
CA LEU A 101 -6.98 5.89 -2.79
C LEU A 101 -7.62 4.52 -2.57
N VAL A 102 -7.18 3.54 -3.34
CA VAL A 102 -7.38 2.12 -3.08
C VAL A 102 -6.05 1.42 -3.12
N SER A 103 -5.77 0.59 -2.11
CA SER A 103 -4.60 -0.25 -2.00
C SER A 103 -5.00 -1.67 -1.62
N GLU A 104 -4.33 -2.66 -2.19
CA GLU A 104 -4.56 -4.07 -1.95
C GLU A 104 -3.23 -4.81 -1.83
N GLN A 105 -3.11 -5.68 -0.83
CA GLN A 105 -2.02 -6.63 -0.76
C GLN A 105 -2.23 -7.71 -1.83
N VAL A 106 -1.54 -7.58 -2.96
CA VAL A 106 -1.70 -8.44 -4.13
C VAL A 106 -0.76 -9.62 -4.13
N SER A 107 0.27 -9.67 -3.29
CA SER A 107 1.09 -10.86 -3.11
C SER A 107 1.63 -10.93 -1.68
N HIS A 108 1.84 -12.14 -1.17
CA HIS A 108 2.43 -12.36 0.16
C HIS A 108 3.83 -12.98 0.09
N HIS A 109 4.07 -13.84 -0.91
CA HIS A 109 5.37 -14.48 -1.14
C HIS A 109 5.74 -14.44 -2.64
N PRO A 110 6.56 -13.47 -3.08
CA PRO A 110 7.07 -12.32 -2.30
C PRO A 110 5.95 -11.32 -1.97
N PRO A 111 6.11 -10.48 -0.91
CA PRO A 111 5.10 -9.47 -0.56
C PRO A 111 5.02 -8.39 -1.64
N ALA A 112 3.81 -8.05 -2.06
CA ALA A 112 3.56 -6.97 -3.01
C ALA A 112 2.22 -6.30 -2.71
N THR A 113 2.20 -4.98 -2.86
CA THR A 113 1.03 -4.14 -2.67
C THR A 113 0.78 -3.37 -3.96
N ALA A 114 -0.42 -3.49 -4.53
CA ALA A 114 -0.84 -2.67 -5.65
C ALA A 114 -1.72 -1.53 -5.13
N TYR A 115 -1.65 -0.37 -5.79
CA TYR A 115 -2.45 0.79 -5.43
C TYR A 115 -2.90 1.57 -6.65
N ASN A 116 -3.97 2.32 -6.47
CA ASN A 116 -4.49 3.31 -7.39
C ASN A 116 -4.91 4.55 -6.61
N ILE A 117 -4.42 5.71 -7.04
CA ILE A 117 -4.78 7.03 -6.55
C ILE A 117 -5.27 7.83 -7.74
N TRP A 118 -6.41 8.49 -7.63
CA TRP A 118 -6.93 9.27 -8.77
C TRP A 118 -7.74 10.48 -8.33
N ASN A 119 -7.80 11.46 -9.25
CA ASN A 119 -8.56 12.68 -9.14
C ASN A 119 -9.27 12.92 -10.46
N ASP A 120 -10.59 12.72 -10.47
CA ASP A 120 -11.40 12.84 -11.70
C ASP A 120 -11.48 14.29 -12.19
N LYS A 121 -11.51 15.26 -11.26
CA LYS A 121 -11.63 16.69 -11.60
C LYS A 121 -10.49 17.17 -12.48
N HIS A 122 -9.26 16.77 -12.15
CA HIS A 122 -8.05 17.18 -12.88
C HIS A 122 -7.54 16.09 -13.83
N GLY A 123 -8.23 14.96 -13.93
CA GLY A 123 -7.86 13.87 -14.83
C GLY A 123 -6.49 13.27 -14.52
N VAL A 124 -6.13 13.18 -13.23
CA VAL A 124 -4.83 12.67 -12.76
C VAL A 124 -5.02 11.29 -12.15
N GLN A 125 -4.19 10.32 -12.54
CA GLN A 125 -4.20 8.98 -11.96
C GLN A 125 -2.78 8.47 -11.73
N LEU A 126 -2.50 7.98 -10.53
CA LEU A 126 -1.27 7.28 -10.17
C LEU A 126 -1.62 5.84 -9.79
N GLN A 127 -1.17 4.87 -10.58
CA GLN A 127 -1.30 3.45 -10.26
C GLN A 127 0.09 2.82 -10.17
N GLY A 128 0.26 1.81 -9.31
CA GLY A 128 1.56 1.18 -9.18
C GLY A 128 1.59 -0.02 -8.27
N ILE A 129 2.79 -0.56 -8.13
CA ILE A 129 3.08 -1.74 -7.32
C ILE A 129 4.31 -1.42 -6.49
N ILE A 130 4.25 -1.77 -5.22
CA ILE A 130 5.39 -1.75 -4.30
C ILE A 130 5.63 -3.17 -3.84
N ALA A 131 6.82 -3.70 -4.13
CA ALA A 131 7.23 -5.03 -3.74
C ALA A 131 8.57 -4.95 -3.00
N PRO A 132 8.54 -4.75 -1.67
CA PRO A 132 9.74 -4.57 -0.90
C PRO A 132 10.45 -5.92 -0.69
N GLN A 133 11.77 -5.90 -0.79
CA GLN A 133 12.62 -7.04 -0.43
C GLN A 133 13.71 -6.55 0.53
N SER A 134 13.62 -6.99 1.78
CA SER A 134 14.59 -6.63 2.82
C SER A 134 15.68 -7.69 2.96
N TYR A 135 16.91 -7.23 3.21
CA TYR A 135 18.04 -8.09 3.56
C TYR A 135 19.00 -7.36 4.50
N PHE A 136 19.86 -8.11 5.19
CA PHE A 136 20.84 -7.53 6.11
C PHE A 136 22.26 -7.65 5.53
N SER A 137 22.98 -6.53 5.47
CA SER A 137 24.39 -6.46 5.10
C SER A 137 25.05 -5.28 5.82
N SER A 138 25.60 -5.54 7.00
CA SER A 138 26.07 -4.56 8.01
C SER A 138 24.97 -3.63 8.56
N THR A 139 23.95 -3.35 7.75
CA THR A 139 22.69 -2.71 8.11
C THR A 139 21.52 -3.35 7.36
N VAL A 140 20.29 -2.95 7.68
CA VAL A 140 19.08 -3.37 6.96
C VAL A 140 18.97 -2.59 5.65
N HIS A 141 18.88 -3.31 4.54
CA HIS A 141 18.59 -2.79 3.20
C HIS A 141 17.20 -3.23 2.79
N ILE A 142 16.50 -2.39 2.03
CA ILE A 142 15.16 -2.63 1.50
C ILE A 142 15.19 -2.21 0.03
N GLU A 143 15.28 -3.21 -0.84
CA GLU A 143 15.03 -3.02 -2.26
C GLU A 143 13.54 -2.78 -2.48
N ARG A 144 13.20 -1.86 -3.39
CA ARG A 144 11.82 -1.52 -3.70
C ARG A 144 11.54 -1.81 -5.16
N HIS A 145 11.16 -3.06 -5.42
CA HIS A 145 10.71 -3.49 -6.73
C HIS A 145 9.33 -2.93 -7.06
N GLY A 146 9.01 -2.91 -8.35
CA GLY A 146 7.81 -2.29 -8.89
C GLY A 146 8.03 -0.86 -9.37
N TYR A 147 6.96 -0.25 -9.86
CA TYR A 147 6.96 1.08 -10.47
C TYR A 147 5.57 1.71 -10.31
N SER A 148 5.50 3.02 -10.51
CA SER A 148 4.23 3.73 -10.70
C SER A 148 4.09 4.24 -12.12
N LEU A 149 2.86 4.29 -12.61
CA LEU A 149 2.45 5.05 -13.77
C LEU A 149 1.58 6.22 -13.33
N LEU A 150 2.05 7.44 -13.57
CA LEU A 150 1.29 8.68 -13.40
C LEU A 150 0.73 9.07 -14.78
N THR A 151 -0.58 9.16 -14.91
CA THR A 151 -1.27 9.60 -16.12
C THR A 151 -1.89 10.97 -15.91
N LEU A 152 -1.60 11.88 -16.83
CA LEU A 152 -2.22 13.20 -16.94
C LEU A 152 -3.12 13.18 -18.18
N SER A 153 -4.38 12.81 -18.01
CA SER A 153 -5.30 12.58 -19.14
C SER A 153 -5.55 13.83 -19.98
N GLN A 154 -5.58 15.01 -19.35
CA GLN A 154 -5.74 16.29 -20.05
C GLN A 154 -4.58 16.62 -21.01
N HIS A 155 -3.41 16.02 -20.80
CA HIS A 155 -2.23 16.19 -21.65
C HIS A 155 -1.94 14.98 -22.53
N ASN A 156 -2.69 13.88 -22.36
CA ASN A 156 -2.37 12.58 -22.95
C ASN A 156 -0.92 12.15 -22.65
N GLU A 157 -0.47 12.38 -21.42
CA GLU A 157 0.88 12.10 -20.96
C GLU A 157 0.89 11.02 -19.87
N THR A 158 1.85 10.11 -19.94
CA THR A 158 2.10 9.10 -18.90
C THR A 158 3.56 9.09 -18.51
N TYR A 159 3.81 9.03 -17.20
CA TYR A 159 5.13 8.97 -16.62
C TYR A 159 5.32 7.62 -15.92
N ILE A 160 6.46 6.98 -16.13
CA ILE A 160 6.93 5.89 -15.27
C ILE A 160 7.80 6.47 -14.16
N ILE A 161 7.57 6.03 -12.93
CA ILE A 161 8.31 6.45 -11.73
C ILE A 161 8.86 5.20 -11.07
N THR A 162 10.18 5.12 -10.91
CA THR A 162 10.84 4.04 -10.17
C THR A 162 11.15 4.46 -8.74
N MET A 163 11.35 3.49 -7.86
CA MET A 163 11.64 3.73 -6.44
C MET A 163 13.12 3.47 -6.13
N PRO A 164 13.81 4.36 -5.41
CA PRO A 164 15.18 4.09 -4.99
C PRO A 164 15.21 3.04 -3.86
N PRO A 165 16.29 2.29 -3.67
CA PRO A 165 16.47 1.46 -2.47
C PRO A 165 16.45 2.31 -1.19
N ILE A 166 16.13 1.67 -0.06
CA ILE A 166 16.23 2.25 1.29
C ILE A 166 17.27 1.45 2.06
N HIS A 167 18.09 2.13 2.84
CA HIS A 167 18.90 1.49 3.87
C HIS A 167 18.64 2.17 5.21
N ILE A 168 18.64 1.39 6.28
CA ILE A 168 18.55 1.91 7.64
C ILE A 168 19.96 2.31 8.06
N ILE A 169 20.14 3.45 8.69
CA ILE A 169 21.42 3.87 9.30
C ILE A 169 21.27 3.98 10.80
N GLY A 170 22.42 4.02 11.50
CA GLY A 170 22.45 4.28 12.95
C GLY A 170 22.16 3.08 13.85
N LEU A 171 22.25 1.84 13.33
CA LEU A 171 22.19 0.62 14.14
C LEU A 171 23.26 0.58 15.25
N MET A 172 24.49 0.98 14.94
CA MET A 172 25.59 1.02 15.92
C MET A 172 25.39 2.10 16.98
N SER A 173 24.81 3.24 16.61
CA SER A 173 24.53 4.36 17.54
C SER A 173 23.21 4.19 18.28
N GLY A 174 22.35 3.23 17.89
CA GLY A 174 21.01 3.05 18.45
C GLY A 174 19.97 4.09 18.00
N SER A 175 20.30 4.89 16.98
CA SER A 175 19.48 5.98 16.45
C SER A 175 19.09 5.63 15.01
N LEU A 176 18.02 4.84 14.87
CA LEU A 176 17.61 4.28 13.58
C LEU A 176 16.97 5.33 12.70
N SER A 177 17.43 5.46 11.46
CA SER A 177 16.84 6.37 10.46
C SER A 177 16.85 5.75 9.06
N PRO A 178 15.76 5.86 8.28
CA PRO A 178 15.74 5.43 6.88
C PRO A 178 16.43 6.45 5.98
N GLU A 179 17.21 5.98 5.03
CA GLU A 179 17.96 6.81 4.09
C GLU A 179 17.82 6.25 2.67
N LEU A 180 17.57 7.12 1.69
CA LEU A 180 17.50 6.73 0.28
C LEU A 180 18.90 6.56 -0.30
N SER A 181 19.07 5.60 -1.20
CA SER A 181 20.33 5.36 -1.90
C SER A 181 20.12 5.06 -3.38
N GLY A 182 21.22 4.98 -4.14
CA GLY A 182 21.18 4.57 -5.54
C GLY A 182 20.57 5.63 -6.45
N THR A 183 19.91 5.18 -7.52
CA THR A 183 19.30 6.04 -8.54
C THR A 183 17.84 5.66 -8.76
N SER A 184 16.98 6.64 -8.96
CA SER A 184 15.62 6.45 -9.46
C SER A 184 15.36 7.32 -10.68
N TYR A 185 14.29 7.00 -11.41
CA TYR A 185 13.93 7.64 -12.66
C TYR A 185 12.47 8.08 -12.67
N ILE A 186 12.21 9.21 -13.34
CA ILE A 186 10.89 9.63 -13.77
C ILE A 186 10.97 9.88 -15.28
N ARG A 187 10.35 9.05 -16.12
CA ARG A 187 10.37 9.22 -17.58
C ARG A 187 8.97 9.41 -18.14
N SER A 188 8.79 10.46 -18.94
CA SER A 188 7.54 10.85 -19.59
C SER A 188 7.40 10.26 -20.98
N SER A 189 6.17 9.98 -21.41
CA SER A 189 5.82 9.72 -22.81
C SER A 189 6.09 10.91 -23.74
N SER A 190 6.27 12.13 -23.21
CA SER A 190 6.62 13.33 -23.98
C SER A 190 8.13 13.50 -24.22
N GLY A 191 8.95 12.50 -23.90
CA GLY A 191 10.36 12.47 -24.29
C GLY A 191 11.31 13.16 -23.31
N PHE A 192 10.93 13.25 -22.04
CA PHE A 192 11.74 13.81 -20.96
C PHE A 192 12.02 12.77 -19.88
N THR A 193 13.24 12.79 -19.35
CA THR A 193 13.68 11.94 -18.24
C THR A 193 14.26 12.79 -17.12
N THR A 194 13.87 12.45 -15.90
CA THR A 194 14.51 12.88 -14.67
C THR A 194 15.28 11.70 -14.09
N LYS A 195 16.59 11.86 -13.91
CA LYS A 195 17.44 10.92 -13.17
C LYS A 195 17.74 11.50 -11.80
N ILE A 196 17.49 10.76 -10.73
CA ILE A 196 17.65 11.21 -9.35
C ILE A 196 18.66 10.30 -8.66
N SER A 197 19.78 10.87 -8.24
CA SER A 197 20.84 10.18 -7.49
C SER A 197 20.75 10.55 -6.01
N TYR A 198 20.71 9.55 -5.15
CA TYR A 198 20.62 9.72 -3.69
C TYR A 198 21.96 9.39 -3.03
N THR A 199 22.40 10.26 -2.13
CA THR A 199 23.65 10.08 -1.38
C THR A 199 23.38 10.07 0.11
N SER A 200 23.88 9.04 0.79
CA SER A 200 23.74 8.89 2.22
C SER A 200 24.97 9.35 2.99
N LYS A 201 24.72 9.67 4.26
CA LYS A 201 25.69 10.06 5.30
C LYS A 201 26.94 9.16 5.42
N GLY A 202 26.95 7.97 4.79
CA GLY A 202 27.98 6.94 4.96
C GLY A 202 29.22 7.00 4.05
N TRP A 203 29.24 7.81 2.98
CA TRP A 203 30.34 7.77 1.98
C TRP A 203 31.23 9.01 1.95
N ILE A 204 30.68 10.18 2.23
CA ILE A 204 31.39 11.46 2.27
C ILE A 204 30.69 12.21 3.39
N SER A 205 31.44 12.70 4.40
CA SER A 205 30.97 13.63 5.42
C SER A 205 29.76 14.44 4.94
N GLY A 206 28.55 14.04 5.31
CA GLY A 206 27.38 14.35 4.48
C GLY A 206 26.12 14.61 5.29
N THR A 207 25.40 15.63 4.86
CA THR A 207 24.05 15.97 5.30
C THR A 207 23.09 14.82 4.96
N PRO A 208 22.23 14.35 5.90
CA PRO A 208 21.29 13.28 5.61
C PRO A 208 20.27 13.70 4.55
N ASN A 209 19.67 12.72 3.89
CA ASN A 209 18.61 12.89 2.91
C ASN A 209 19.04 13.70 1.67
N THR A 210 20.32 13.61 1.29
CA THR A 210 20.86 14.36 0.14
C THR A 210 20.50 13.71 -1.19
N PHE A 211 20.18 14.53 -2.19
CA PHE A 211 19.98 14.09 -3.57
C PHE A 211 20.49 15.11 -4.59
N ALA A 212 20.76 14.61 -5.80
CA ALA A 212 20.93 15.41 -7.00
C ALA A 212 20.07 14.84 -8.12
N ALA A 213 19.28 15.66 -8.79
CA ALA A 213 18.45 15.26 -9.92
C ALA A 213 18.78 16.09 -11.15
N ILE A 214 18.73 15.47 -12.33
CA ILE A 214 18.83 16.15 -13.62
C ILE A 214 17.62 15.83 -14.48
N ILE A 215 17.09 16.84 -15.17
CA ILE A 215 15.99 16.71 -16.14
C ILE A 215 16.55 16.94 -17.54
N TYR A 216 16.35 16.01 -18.45
CA TYR A 216 16.90 16.03 -19.82
C TYR A 216 15.91 15.47 -20.84
N ARG A 217 16.12 15.79 -22.12
CA ARG A 217 15.43 15.10 -23.22
C ARG A 217 16.00 13.70 -23.36
N ASP A 218 15.18 12.73 -23.73
CA ASP A 218 15.63 11.36 -23.92
C ASP A 218 16.82 11.26 -24.88
N GLY A 219 17.85 10.53 -24.47
CA GLY A 219 19.13 10.42 -25.20
C GLY A 219 20.12 11.58 -24.99
N CYS A 220 19.74 12.63 -24.25
CA CYS A 220 20.56 13.83 -24.06
C CYS A 220 20.99 14.06 -22.60
N GLU A 221 21.34 12.99 -21.87
CA GLU A 221 21.73 13.07 -20.44
C GLU A 221 22.93 13.98 -20.19
N SER A 222 23.89 14.04 -21.12
CA SER A 222 25.07 14.92 -21.05
C SER A 222 24.75 16.41 -21.15
N THR A 223 23.53 16.77 -21.56
CA THR A 223 23.06 18.15 -21.72
C THR A 223 21.76 18.37 -20.96
N PRO A 224 21.79 18.36 -19.61
CA PRO A 224 20.59 18.54 -18.80
C PRO A 224 19.99 19.93 -18.99
N ILE A 225 18.66 20.03 -18.87
CA ILE A 225 17.88 21.27 -18.92
C ILE A 225 17.84 21.89 -17.52
N TYR A 226 17.54 21.06 -16.52
CA TYR A 226 17.45 21.47 -15.12
C TYR A 226 18.28 20.54 -14.24
N LYS A 227 18.81 21.10 -13.15
CA LYS A 227 19.46 20.35 -12.08
C LYS A 227 18.87 20.75 -10.74
N ALA A 228 18.45 19.78 -9.92
CA ALA A 228 17.96 20.01 -8.57
C ALA A 228 18.91 19.37 -7.56
N GLU A 229 19.32 20.09 -6.51
CA GLU A 229 20.24 19.59 -5.49
C GLU A 229 19.86 20.10 -4.10
N GLY A 230 20.00 19.23 -3.10
CA GLY A 230 19.74 19.56 -1.70
C GLY A 230 19.24 18.35 -0.92
N GLN A 231 18.32 18.58 0.01
CA GLN A 231 17.73 17.54 0.85
C GLN A 231 16.28 17.26 0.43
N TRP A 232 15.95 16.01 0.13
CA TRP A 232 14.59 15.63 -0.26
C TRP A 232 13.59 15.76 0.91
N SER A 233 14.09 15.76 2.15
CA SER A 233 13.30 15.98 3.36
C SER A 233 13.33 17.42 3.87
N GLY A 234 14.02 18.33 3.16
CA GLY A 234 14.33 19.66 3.64
C GLY A 234 14.34 20.66 2.50
N GLU A 235 15.46 21.37 2.35
CA GLU A 235 15.62 22.41 1.34
C GLU A 235 16.39 21.92 0.13
N PHE A 236 15.95 22.31 -1.06
CA PHE A 236 16.70 22.10 -2.30
C PHE A 236 16.48 23.26 -3.27
N ASN A 237 17.42 23.43 -4.19
CA ASN A 237 17.36 24.44 -5.25
C ASN A 237 17.31 23.77 -6.61
N VAL A 238 16.64 24.40 -7.58
CA VAL A 238 16.62 24.00 -8.98
C VAL A 238 17.28 25.08 -9.82
N LYS A 239 18.26 24.68 -10.61
CA LYS A 239 19.02 25.51 -11.52
C LYS A 239 18.65 25.21 -12.97
N ASN A 240 18.50 26.26 -13.78
CA ASN A 240 18.45 26.14 -15.23
C ASN A 240 19.88 26.03 -15.76
N MET A 241 20.19 24.91 -16.41
CA MET A 241 21.55 24.59 -16.83
C MET A 241 22.03 25.41 -18.04
N ARG A 242 21.11 25.98 -18.83
CA ARG A 242 21.45 26.87 -19.95
C ARG A 242 21.84 28.26 -19.47
N SER A 243 21.08 28.82 -18.52
CA SER A 243 21.33 30.19 -18.02
C SER A 243 22.25 30.24 -16.80
N GLY A 244 22.46 29.10 -16.12
CA GLY A 244 23.18 29.02 -14.86
C GLY A 244 22.44 29.60 -13.65
N LYS A 245 21.21 30.10 -13.83
CA LYS A 245 20.43 30.76 -12.78
C LYS A 245 19.60 29.75 -11.98
N ASP A 246 19.51 29.98 -10.68
CA ASP A 246 18.54 29.30 -9.82
C ASP A 246 17.14 29.82 -10.16
N ILE A 247 16.21 28.89 -10.42
CA ILE A 247 14.84 29.17 -10.86
C ILE A 247 13.79 28.78 -9.81
N LEU A 248 14.16 27.94 -8.85
CA LEU A 248 13.29 27.52 -7.76
C LEU A 248 14.12 27.23 -6.53
N GLN A 249 13.68 27.75 -5.39
CA GLN A 249 14.09 27.29 -4.07
C GLN A 249 12.87 26.63 -3.42
N PHE A 250 13.05 25.42 -2.90
CA PHE A 250 11.98 24.63 -2.32
C PHE A 250 12.33 24.24 -0.89
N ASN A 251 11.35 24.30 0.01
CA ASN A 251 11.50 23.82 1.37
C ASN A 251 10.33 22.89 1.73
N ALA A 252 10.62 21.59 1.81
CA ALA A 252 9.63 20.56 2.13
C ALA A 252 9.01 20.73 3.53
N ASN A 253 9.67 21.45 4.44
CA ASN A 253 9.16 21.70 5.79
C ASN A 253 8.02 22.72 5.83
N LEU A 254 7.87 23.54 4.78
CA LEU A 254 6.80 24.55 4.68
C LEU A 254 5.49 23.97 4.16
N LEU A 255 5.51 22.74 3.63
CA LEU A 255 4.32 22.09 3.08
C LEU A 255 3.36 21.69 4.20
N LYS A 256 2.11 22.16 4.09
CA LYS A 256 1.00 21.67 4.91
C LYS A 256 0.52 20.34 4.34
N ARG A 257 0.48 19.30 5.18
CA ARG A 257 -0.02 17.98 4.78
C ARG A 257 -1.49 17.86 5.12
N LYS A 258 -2.31 17.48 4.15
CA LYS A 258 -3.70 17.11 4.40
C LYS A 258 -3.77 15.64 4.82
N PRO A 259 -4.38 15.32 5.97
CA PRO A 259 -4.55 13.94 6.38
C PRO A 259 -5.50 13.21 5.42
N LEU A 260 -5.24 11.92 5.21
CA LEU A 260 -6.16 11.04 4.49
C LEU A 260 -7.42 10.82 5.36
N THR A 261 -8.58 11.10 4.79
CA THR A 261 -9.87 10.71 5.37
C THR A 261 -10.06 9.22 5.15
N VAL A 262 -10.25 8.49 6.24
CA VAL A 262 -10.53 7.05 6.23
C VAL A 262 -11.82 6.84 7.02
N ARG A 263 -12.65 5.89 6.57
CA ARG A 263 -13.88 5.54 7.28
C ARG A 263 -13.60 5.17 8.74
N PRO A 264 -14.51 5.48 9.69
CA PRO A 264 -14.42 4.94 11.05
C PRO A 264 -14.32 3.41 11.03
N ILE A 265 -13.63 2.83 12.02
CA ILE A 265 -13.33 1.38 12.04
C ILE A 265 -14.62 0.54 12.03
N GLU A 266 -15.69 1.06 12.59
CA GLU A 266 -17.01 0.42 12.68
C GLU A 266 -17.68 0.30 11.29
N HIS A 267 -17.37 1.24 10.40
CA HIS A 267 -17.87 1.30 9.02
C HIS A 267 -16.87 0.75 8.00
N GLN A 268 -15.65 0.45 8.44
CA GLN A 268 -14.68 -0.28 7.63
C GLN A 268 -15.09 -1.74 7.52
N LYS A 269 -14.83 -2.36 6.39
CA LYS A 269 -15.01 -3.80 6.21
C LYS A 269 -13.95 -4.55 7.00
N GLU A 270 -14.23 -5.80 7.34
CA GLU A 270 -13.30 -6.67 8.10
C GLU A 270 -11.92 -6.73 7.47
N TYR A 271 -11.91 -6.52 6.15
CA TYR A 271 -10.71 -6.51 5.38
C TYR A 271 -10.00 -5.20 5.23
N GLU A 272 -10.54 -4.09 5.71
CA GLU A 272 -9.81 -2.84 5.63
C GLU A 272 -8.70 -2.82 6.70
N SER A 273 -7.51 -2.37 6.32
CA SER A 273 -6.26 -2.53 7.09
C SER A 273 -6.40 -2.06 8.54
N ARG A 274 -7.01 -0.89 8.77
CA ARG A 274 -7.18 -0.39 10.15
C ARG A 274 -8.15 -1.26 10.96
N ARG A 275 -9.15 -1.89 10.35
CA ARG A 275 -10.04 -2.85 11.03
C ARG A 275 -9.35 -4.20 11.24
N ALA A 276 -8.63 -4.71 10.24
CA ALA A 276 -7.91 -5.99 10.33
C ALA A 276 -6.80 -5.96 11.40
N TRP A 277 -6.05 -4.87 11.45
CA TRP A 277 -4.93 -4.68 12.38
C TRP A 277 -5.30 -3.96 13.68
N ARG A 278 -6.57 -3.62 13.92
CA ARG A 278 -6.98 -2.76 15.05
C ARG A 278 -6.44 -3.22 16.41
N TYR A 279 -6.41 -4.52 16.65
CA TYR A 279 -5.96 -5.09 17.91
C TYR A 279 -4.43 -5.11 18.03
N VAL A 280 -3.71 -5.31 16.92
CA VAL A 280 -2.26 -5.12 16.88
C VAL A 280 -1.91 -3.66 17.13
N THR A 281 -2.58 -2.73 16.46
CA THR A 281 -2.35 -1.28 16.64
C THR A 281 -2.68 -0.84 18.06
N GLN A 282 -3.78 -1.32 18.64
CA GLN A 282 -4.13 -1.07 20.04
C GLN A 282 -3.03 -1.60 20.99
N ALA A 283 -2.56 -2.83 20.77
CA ALA A 283 -1.50 -3.42 21.57
C ALA A 283 -0.17 -2.64 21.45
N ILE A 284 0.14 -2.12 20.26
CA ILE A 284 1.29 -1.22 20.03
C ILE A 284 1.14 0.05 20.87
N HIS A 285 -0.03 0.69 20.85
CA HIS A 285 -0.28 1.89 21.65
C HIS A 285 -0.21 1.63 23.16
N GLU A 286 -0.62 0.44 23.59
CA GLU A 286 -0.52 -0.02 24.98
C GLU A 286 0.91 -0.44 25.37
N ASN A 287 1.86 -0.49 24.42
CA ASN A 287 3.21 -1.05 24.58
C ASN A 287 3.20 -2.49 25.11
N ASP A 288 2.13 -3.25 24.84
CA ASP A 288 1.97 -4.64 25.28
C ASP A 288 2.57 -5.59 24.26
N ILE A 289 3.87 -5.87 24.43
CA ILE A 289 4.65 -6.73 23.52
C ILE A 289 4.02 -8.13 23.36
N PHE A 290 3.39 -8.66 24.41
CA PHE A 290 2.74 -9.98 24.35
C PHE A 290 1.48 -9.94 23.52
N LYS A 291 0.64 -8.92 23.71
CA LYS A 291 -0.57 -8.71 22.92
C LYS A 291 -0.24 -8.37 21.46
N ILE A 292 0.84 -7.62 21.19
CA ILE A 292 1.34 -7.37 19.83
C ILE A 292 1.71 -8.71 19.17
N GLY A 293 2.52 -9.53 19.83
CA GLY A 293 2.95 -10.83 19.32
C GLY A 293 1.78 -11.77 19.06
N LYS A 294 0.80 -11.81 19.98
CA LYS A 294 -0.43 -12.61 19.85
C LYS A 294 -1.26 -12.17 18.65
N GLU A 295 -1.61 -10.89 18.56
CA GLU A 295 -2.47 -10.36 17.50
C GLU A 295 -1.79 -10.40 16.12
N LYS A 296 -0.48 -10.17 16.06
CA LYS A 296 0.31 -10.27 14.82
C LYS A 296 0.45 -11.73 14.38
N GLY A 297 0.73 -12.63 15.30
CA GLY A 297 0.81 -14.07 15.04
C GLY A 297 -0.52 -14.63 14.55
N ARG A 298 -1.64 -14.16 15.10
CA ARG A 298 -3.00 -14.48 14.64
C ARG A 298 -3.15 -14.16 13.14
N ILE A 299 -2.91 -12.91 12.75
CA ILE A 299 -3.05 -12.44 11.36
C ILE A 299 -2.08 -13.17 10.40
N GLU A 300 -0.82 -13.37 10.79
CA GLU A 300 0.19 -14.00 9.93
C GLU A 300 0.01 -15.51 9.74
N ASN A 301 -0.50 -16.22 10.74
CA ASN A 301 -0.79 -17.66 10.64
C ASN A 301 -2.06 -17.91 9.82
N GLU A 302 -3.11 -17.10 10.02
CA GLU A 302 -4.32 -17.10 9.18
C GLU A 302 -3.98 -16.96 7.69
N GLN A 303 -3.06 -16.03 7.36
CA GLN A 303 -2.56 -15.85 5.99
C GLN A 303 -1.81 -17.07 5.45
N ARG A 304 -0.96 -17.72 6.27
CA ARG A 304 -0.17 -18.89 5.83
C ARG A 304 -1.02 -20.12 5.56
N GLU A 305 -2.02 -20.41 6.39
CA GLU A 305 -2.89 -21.58 6.22
C GLU A 305 -3.83 -21.43 5.01
N MET A 306 -4.33 -20.21 4.77
CA MET A 306 -5.07 -19.86 3.56
C MET A 306 -4.30 -20.23 2.29
N ARG A 307 -3.00 -19.90 2.21
CA ARG A 307 -2.15 -20.21 1.05
C ARG A 307 -1.93 -21.70 0.86
N LYS A 308 -1.81 -22.46 1.95
CA LYS A 308 -1.71 -23.92 1.87
C LYS A 308 -2.99 -24.51 1.27
N LYS A 309 -4.15 -24.03 1.71
CA LYS A 309 -5.45 -24.49 1.20
C LYS A 309 -5.69 -24.11 -0.26
N GLU A 310 -5.39 -22.87 -0.65
CA GLU A 310 -5.43 -22.42 -2.05
C GLU A 310 -4.58 -23.31 -2.96
N ARG A 311 -3.36 -23.63 -2.51
CA ARG A 311 -2.45 -24.51 -3.23
C ARG A 311 -2.97 -25.95 -3.34
N VAL A 312 -3.59 -26.48 -2.28
CA VAL A 312 -4.19 -27.83 -2.29
C VAL A 312 -5.40 -27.89 -3.21
N ASP A 313 -6.26 -26.88 -3.16
CA ASP A 313 -7.52 -26.83 -3.92
C ASP A 313 -7.31 -26.42 -5.39
N GLY A 314 -6.07 -26.13 -5.81
CA GLY A 314 -5.76 -25.60 -7.14
C GLY A 314 -6.39 -24.23 -7.40
N ARG A 315 -6.83 -23.53 -6.36
CA ARG A 315 -7.51 -22.24 -6.45
C ARG A 315 -6.49 -21.12 -6.50
N VAL A 316 -6.61 -20.26 -7.50
CA VAL A 316 -5.83 -19.03 -7.56
C VAL A 316 -6.58 -17.95 -6.78
N TRP A 317 -5.93 -17.31 -5.81
CA TRP A 317 -6.48 -16.12 -5.15
C TRP A 317 -6.74 -15.03 -6.20
N GLU A 318 -8.01 -14.69 -6.45
CA GLU A 318 -8.39 -13.53 -7.26
C GLU A 318 -8.38 -12.22 -6.45
N ARG A 319 -7.63 -11.22 -6.94
CA ARG A 319 -7.52 -9.91 -6.29
C ARG A 319 -8.78 -9.09 -6.56
N ARG A 320 -9.14 -8.26 -5.58
CA ARG A 320 -10.42 -7.58 -5.47
C ARG A 320 -10.53 -6.39 -6.43
N PHE A 321 -9.45 -5.62 -6.55
CA PHE A 321 -9.43 -4.38 -7.34
C PHE A 321 -8.33 -4.33 -8.39
N PHE A 322 -7.44 -5.32 -8.38
CA PHE A 322 -6.31 -5.39 -9.30
C PHE A 322 -6.29 -6.70 -10.07
N VAL A 323 -5.89 -6.63 -11.34
CA VAL A 323 -5.77 -7.78 -12.23
C VAL A 323 -4.31 -8.01 -12.57
N ASN A 324 -3.87 -9.26 -12.47
CA ASN A 324 -2.54 -9.64 -12.92
C ASN A 324 -2.49 -9.63 -14.45
N ARG A 325 -1.46 -9.03 -15.03
CA ARG A 325 -1.21 -8.99 -16.47
C ARG A 325 0.11 -9.68 -16.76
N GLU A 326 0.21 -10.27 -17.95
CA GLU A 326 1.48 -10.81 -18.44
C GLU A 326 2.44 -9.69 -18.84
N ARG A 327 1.91 -8.58 -19.36
CA ARG A 327 2.67 -7.43 -19.85
C ARG A 327 2.00 -6.10 -19.52
N ASP A 328 2.82 -5.07 -19.40
CA ASP A 328 2.40 -3.66 -19.30
C ASP A 328 3.13 -2.85 -20.38
N GLU A 329 2.55 -2.78 -21.57
CA GLU A 329 3.18 -2.17 -22.76
C GLU A 329 3.58 -0.71 -22.54
N VAL A 330 2.80 0.03 -21.73
CA VAL A 330 3.09 1.43 -21.41
C VAL A 330 4.34 1.49 -20.54
N ALA A 331 4.41 0.66 -19.51
CA ALA A 331 5.58 0.58 -18.65
C ALA A 331 6.82 0.10 -19.43
N GLU A 332 6.71 -0.94 -20.24
CA GLU A 332 7.81 -1.46 -21.07
C GLU A 332 8.35 -0.42 -22.04
N ARG A 333 7.48 0.35 -22.68
CA ARG A 333 7.88 1.44 -23.59
C ARG A 333 8.65 2.52 -22.83
N LEU A 334 8.14 2.96 -21.68
CA LEU A 334 8.75 4.03 -20.89
C LEU A 334 10.01 3.58 -20.15
N ALA A 335 10.09 2.31 -19.77
CA ALA A 335 11.23 1.69 -19.08
C ALA A 335 12.44 1.47 -19.99
N ARG A 336 12.24 1.46 -21.32
CA ARG A 336 13.29 1.10 -22.28
C ARG A 336 14.53 1.98 -22.09
N GLY A 337 15.66 1.32 -21.86
CA GLY A 337 16.96 1.97 -21.69
C GLY A 337 17.16 2.66 -20.33
N LEU A 338 16.24 2.50 -19.37
CA LEU A 338 16.48 2.88 -17.98
C LEU A 338 17.26 1.76 -17.28
N GLU A 339 18.30 2.13 -16.53
CA GLU A 339 19.10 1.18 -15.77
C GLU A 339 18.38 0.76 -14.47
N GLY A 340 18.58 -0.49 -14.05
CA GLY A 340 18.15 -0.97 -12.72
C GLY A 340 16.64 -1.16 -12.55
N LEU A 341 15.85 -1.06 -13.62
CA LEU A 341 14.41 -1.34 -13.58
C LEU A 341 14.12 -2.76 -14.10
N ASN A 342 13.64 -3.62 -13.22
CA ASN A 342 13.05 -4.90 -13.59
C ASN A 342 11.53 -4.78 -13.42
N LEU A 343 10.78 -4.85 -14.53
CA LEU A 343 9.32 -4.76 -14.51
C LEU A 343 8.67 -6.03 -13.95
N GLU A 344 9.34 -7.18 -14.08
CA GLU A 344 8.81 -8.48 -13.65
C GLU A 344 9.14 -8.80 -12.18
N SER A 345 9.97 -7.99 -11.52
CA SER A 345 10.33 -8.23 -10.13
C SER A 345 9.18 -7.87 -9.18
N GLY A 346 8.98 -8.69 -8.15
CA GLY A 346 8.12 -8.31 -7.03
C GLY A 346 6.68 -8.83 -7.03
N GLY A 347 6.42 -10.05 -7.53
CA GLY A 347 5.13 -10.72 -7.31
C GLY A 347 4.05 -10.44 -8.36
N GLY A 348 4.46 -10.01 -9.56
CA GLY A 348 3.63 -9.91 -10.77
C GLY A 348 3.25 -8.47 -11.16
N LEU A 349 2.69 -8.31 -12.36
CA LEU A 349 2.23 -7.02 -12.88
C LEU A 349 0.73 -6.84 -12.57
N TRP A 350 0.41 -5.95 -11.65
CA TRP A 350 -0.94 -5.68 -11.17
C TRP A 350 -1.46 -4.35 -11.70
N LYS A 351 -2.60 -4.38 -12.39
CA LYS A 351 -3.26 -3.19 -12.96
C LYS A 351 -4.59 -2.93 -12.29
N TRP A 352 -4.89 -1.66 -12.08
CA TRP A 352 -6.18 -1.21 -11.55
C TRP A 352 -7.35 -1.65 -12.44
N ASP A 353 -8.39 -2.19 -11.81
CA ASP A 353 -9.66 -2.54 -12.46
C ASP A 353 -10.80 -1.68 -11.89
N GLY A 354 -11.05 -0.55 -12.56
CA GLY A 354 -12.07 0.41 -12.16
C GLY A 354 -13.50 -0.10 -12.31
N GLU A 355 -13.74 -1.09 -13.16
CA GLU A 355 -15.06 -1.70 -13.32
C GLU A 355 -15.39 -2.60 -12.13
N ARG A 356 -14.45 -3.46 -11.70
CA ARG A 356 -14.59 -4.23 -10.45
C ARG A 356 -14.84 -3.34 -9.25
N TYR A 357 -14.12 -2.22 -9.18
CA TYR A 357 -14.29 -1.26 -8.10
C TYR A 357 -15.69 -0.63 -8.09
N ARG A 358 -16.16 -0.10 -9.23
CA ARG A 358 -17.49 0.52 -9.35
C ARG A 358 -18.62 -0.47 -9.08
N GLY A 359 -18.54 -1.68 -9.66
CA GLY A 359 -19.54 -2.72 -9.43
C GLY A 359 -19.62 -3.16 -7.96
N MET A 360 -18.50 -3.09 -7.22
CA MET A 360 -18.52 -3.32 -5.77
C MET A 360 -19.28 -2.20 -5.03
N LEU A 361 -19.01 -0.94 -5.35
CA LEU A 361 -19.68 0.20 -4.74
C LEU A 361 -21.19 0.23 -5.02
N GLU A 362 -21.62 -0.16 -6.23
CA GLU A 362 -23.03 -0.25 -6.60
C GLU A 362 -23.76 -1.30 -5.76
N LYS A 363 -23.20 -2.51 -5.67
CA LYS A 363 -23.73 -3.58 -4.81
C LYS A 363 -23.79 -3.19 -3.34
N GLU A 364 -22.86 -2.36 -2.87
CA GLU A 364 -22.91 -1.82 -1.50
C GLU A 364 -24.11 -0.90 -1.28
N LYS A 365 -24.32 0.05 -2.19
CA LYS A 365 -25.47 0.95 -2.12
C LYS A 365 -26.79 0.19 -2.17
N GLU A 366 -26.88 -0.84 -3.01
CA GLU A 366 -28.05 -1.72 -3.07
C GLU A 366 -28.32 -2.43 -1.74
N ASN A 367 -27.29 -3.03 -1.14
CA ASN A 367 -27.39 -3.72 0.15
C ASN A 367 -27.73 -2.78 1.32
N GLU A 368 -27.21 -1.55 1.32
CA GLU A 368 -27.54 -0.54 2.33
C GLU A 368 -28.99 -0.07 2.20
N ASN A 369 -29.43 0.22 0.96
CA ASN A 369 -30.81 0.58 0.67
C ASN A 369 -31.78 -0.55 1.06
N GLU A 370 -31.41 -1.81 0.84
CA GLU A 370 -32.22 -2.97 1.24
C GLU A 370 -32.32 -3.10 2.76
N LYS A 371 -31.21 -2.90 3.50
CA LYS A 371 -31.23 -2.88 4.97
C LYS A 371 -32.06 -1.72 5.54
N GLU A 372 -32.02 -0.55 4.91
CA GLU A 372 -32.87 0.59 5.28
C GLU A 372 -34.35 0.32 5.00
N ARG A 373 -34.68 -0.31 3.87
CA ARG A 373 -36.03 -0.77 3.56
C ARG A 373 -36.54 -1.80 4.56
N MET A 374 -35.69 -2.75 4.98
CA MET A 374 -36.06 -3.73 6.02
C MET A 374 -36.24 -3.08 7.41
N LYS A 375 -35.50 -2.00 7.71
CA LYS A 375 -35.67 -1.22 8.96
C LYS A 375 -36.91 -0.32 8.95
N THR A 376 -37.29 0.21 7.79
CA THR A 376 -38.43 1.14 7.64
C THR A 376 -39.75 0.42 7.34
N GLY A 377 -39.70 -0.80 6.78
CA GLY A 377 -40.87 -1.65 6.51
C GLY A 377 -41.49 -2.34 7.74
N GLY A 378 -41.01 -2.05 8.95
CA GLY A 378 -41.53 -2.59 10.21
C GLY A 378 -42.71 -1.82 10.83
N SER A 379 -43.14 -0.70 10.26
CA SER A 379 -44.31 0.04 10.74
C SER A 379 -45.19 0.50 9.58
N GLY A 380 -46.26 -0.24 9.30
CA GLY A 380 -47.24 0.15 8.29
C GLY A 380 -48.08 -1.02 7.81
N MET A 381 -48.86 -1.62 8.69
CA MET A 381 -50.13 -2.20 8.26
C MET A 381 -51.02 -1.00 7.90
N ASP A 382 -51.26 -0.78 6.61
CA ASP A 382 -52.53 -0.19 6.19
C ASP A 382 -52.99 -0.82 4.87
N GLU A 383 -54.16 -1.46 4.97
CA GLU A 383 -54.91 -1.99 3.86
C GLU A 383 -55.60 -0.82 3.16
N THR A 384 -55.34 -0.57 1.88
CA THR A 384 -56.38 -0.25 0.89
C THR A 384 -55.82 -0.08 -0.54
N LYS A 385 -56.42 -0.89 -1.44
CA LYS A 385 -56.61 -0.79 -2.91
C LYS A 385 -56.11 0.50 -3.58
N SER A 386 -55.50 0.49 -4.78
CA SER A 386 -56.07 0.05 -6.08
C SER A 386 -55.02 0.17 -7.21
N PRO A 387 -55.19 -0.49 -8.38
CA PRO A 387 -54.17 -0.61 -9.43
C PRO A 387 -54.29 0.42 -10.57
N LEU A 388 -53.22 0.46 -11.39
CA LEU A 388 -53.06 1.12 -12.70
C LEU A 388 -52.74 2.62 -12.71
N MET A 389 -51.51 2.96 -13.11
CA MET A 389 -51.30 3.90 -14.21
C MET A 389 -49.94 3.71 -14.89
N THR A 390 -49.99 3.89 -16.19
CA THR A 390 -49.05 3.52 -17.25
C THR A 390 -47.93 4.54 -17.45
N ARG A 391 -46.76 4.05 -17.87
CA ARG A 391 -45.76 4.63 -18.80
C ARG A 391 -45.12 6.00 -18.48
N TRP A 392 -43.80 6.12 -18.66
CA TRP A 392 -43.16 7.08 -19.59
C TRP A 392 -41.75 6.58 -19.94
N ASP A 393 -41.52 6.44 -21.24
CA ASP A 393 -40.34 5.86 -21.91
C ASP A 393 -39.11 6.78 -21.85
N SER A 394 -37.95 6.14 -21.79
CA SER A 394 -36.61 6.69 -21.99
C SER A 394 -36.45 7.33 -23.36
N GLY A 395 -36.04 8.60 -23.41
CA GLY A 395 -35.61 9.27 -24.63
C GLY A 395 -34.16 9.73 -24.50
N VAL A 396 -33.23 9.07 -25.18
CA VAL A 396 -32.29 9.66 -26.16
C VAL A 396 -31.70 8.52 -26.99
N ILE A 397 -31.88 8.66 -28.31
CA ILE A 397 -31.41 7.80 -29.39
C ILE A 397 -29.98 8.22 -29.75
N VAL A 398 -29.08 7.25 -29.90
CA VAL A 398 -27.79 7.43 -30.60
C VAL A 398 -28.01 7.03 -32.06
N GLY A 399 -27.99 8.00 -32.97
CA GLY A 399 -27.96 7.78 -34.41
C GLY A 399 -26.52 7.92 -34.91
N GLY A 400 -26.01 6.89 -35.56
CA GLY A 400 -24.78 6.93 -36.34
C GLY A 400 -25.09 7.06 -37.83
N ALA A 401 -24.42 8.01 -38.48
CA ALA A 401 -23.84 8.01 -39.82
C ALA A 401 -23.34 9.43 -40.12
#